data_AF-A0A6J2TXS9-F1
#
_entry.id   AF-A0A6J2TXS9-F1
#
_cell.length_a   1.000
_cell.length_b   1.000
_cell.length_c   1.000
_cell.angle_alpha   90.00
_cell.angle_beta   90.00
_cell.angle_gamma   90.00
#
_symmetry.space_group_name_H-M   'P 1'
#
loop_
_entity.id
_entity.type
_entity.pdbx_description
1 polymer ?
#
loop_
_entity_poly.entity_id
_entity_poly.type
_entity_poly.pdbx_seq_one_letter_code
_entity_poly.pdbx_strand_id
1 'polypeptide(L)'
;MARIALFIFSILICGLRAHDSTRCDYFDSVDLTNARKLENGSYVFQGILIPAEYTFKHVENQTSIRGCVCEIKPCINLCSPAVDSQGSLSWDVKMKDGNVVNKHLEDLFALQPGSNMQCDWYYDFDPANKSEDMWELLENGSLAVPHAKPSPILPKQMYCFVFHVNNGTLIAKNCIRKIRPYDFPQNYTQIGYFAVMAAFLWLSVISYILWKTLTSKGSHCLLAETGCKKYKLYVWGTATVLLVVSVLADNFVSKSKWKPNFGAYSGWIATDSVSALIYYYGPMSLLIFGNITMFVLTAVDLIKTGITIQIKSV
;
A
#
# COMPACT_ATOMS: atom_id res chain seq x y z
N MET A 1 -25.36 -12.81 -17.93
CA MET A 1 -24.83 -11.45 -17.71
C MET A 1 -24.39 -11.24 -16.26
N ALA A 2 -25.28 -11.27 -15.25
CA ALA A 2 -24.88 -11.20 -13.83
C ALA A 2 -23.88 -12.31 -13.43
N ARG A 3 -24.07 -13.54 -13.94
CA ARG A 3 -23.13 -14.66 -13.72
C ARG A 3 -21.75 -14.46 -14.35
N ILE A 4 -21.66 -13.74 -15.47
CA ILE A 4 -20.38 -13.48 -16.17
C ILE A 4 -19.66 -12.31 -15.49
N ALA A 5 -20.40 -11.28 -15.07
CA ALA A 5 -19.86 -10.20 -14.25
C ALA A 5 -19.38 -10.72 -12.88
N LEU A 6 -20.12 -11.63 -12.23
CA LEU A 6 -19.68 -12.33 -11.01
C LEU A 6 -18.47 -13.23 -11.25
N PHE A 7 -18.37 -13.88 -12.43
CA PHE A 7 -17.19 -14.67 -12.80
C PHE A 7 -15.97 -13.80 -13.04
N ILE A 8 -16.12 -12.68 -13.76
CA ILE A 8 -15.03 -11.72 -14.00
C ILE A 8 -14.64 -11.02 -12.70
N PHE A 9 -15.60 -10.71 -11.83
CA PHE A 9 -15.37 -10.19 -10.47
C PHE A 9 -14.68 -11.22 -9.58
N SER A 10 -15.05 -12.50 -9.69
CA SER A 10 -14.35 -13.62 -9.02
C SER A 10 -12.93 -13.81 -9.56
N ILE A 11 -12.71 -13.61 -10.86
CA ILE A 11 -11.38 -13.67 -11.49
C ILE A 11 -10.55 -12.43 -11.13
N LEU A 12 -11.16 -11.25 -10.94
CA LEU A 12 -10.49 -10.03 -10.45
C LEU A 12 -10.19 -10.09 -8.95
N ILE A 13 -11.03 -10.77 -8.14
CA ILE A 13 -10.73 -11.06 -6.73
C ILE A 13 -9.61 -12.12 -6.60
N CYS A 14 -9.46 -13.00 -7.60
CA CYS A 14 -8.48 -14.08 -7.59
C CYS A 14 -7.21 -13.76 -8.42
N GLY A 15 -7.23 -12.70 -9.22
CA GLY A 15 -6.18 -12.37 -10.19
C GLY A 15 -5.27 -11.24 -9.71
N LEU A 16 -4.04 -11.62 -9.39
CA LEU A 16 -2.87 -10.77 -9.09
C LEU A 16 -2.70 -10.32 -7.62
N ARG A 17 -2.61 -11.30 -6.73
CA ARG A 17 -1.34 -11.43 -6.02
C ARG A 17 -0.84 -12.85 -6.21
N ALA A 18 0.07 -13.04 -7.16
CA ALA A 18 1.15 -13.96 -6.86
C ALA A 18 1.75 -13.40 -5.57
N HIS A 19 1.56 -14.09 -4.45
CA HIS A 19 2.39 -13.85 -3.29
C HIS A 19 3.79 -14.18 -3.77
N ASP A 20 4.54 -13.14 -4.16
CA ASP A 20 5.91 -13.28 -4.61
C ASP A 20 6.63 -14.01 -3.49
N SER A 21 7.05 -15.24 -3.73
CA SER A 21 7.58 -16.12 -2.70
C SER A 21 9.01 -15.69 -2.38
N THR A 22 9.17 -14.50 -1.80
CA THR A 22 10.43 -14.10 -1.16
C THR A 22 10.63 -15.00 0.05
N ARG A 23 11.82 -15.59 0.15
CA ARG A 23 12.13 -16.59 1.19
C ARG A 23 11.93 -16.05 2.61
N CYS A 24 12.23 -14.77 2.82
CA CYS A 24 12.01 -14.05 4.06
C CYS A 24 11.57 -12.62 3.75
N ASP A 25 11.10 -11.92 4.78
CA ASP A 25 10.72 -10.51 4.68
C ASP A 25 11.93 -9.63 4.30
N TYR A 26 11.67 -8.51 3.61
CA TYR A 26 12.73 -7.58 3.22
C TYR A 26 13.56 -7.10 4.44
N PHE A 27 12.90 -6.85 5.58
CA PHE A 27 13.53 -6.45 6.84
C PHE A 27 14.35 -7.58 7.49
N ASP A 28 14.10 -8.84 7.13
CA ASP A 28 14.85 -10.00 7.61
C ASP A 28 16.06 -10.33 6.72
N SER A 29 16.23 -9.58 5.62
CA SER A 29 17.27 -9.80 4.63
C SER A 29 18.26 -8.64 4.53
N VAL A 30 19.48 -8.93 4.09
CA VAL A 30 20.53 -7.95 3.78
C VAL A 30 20.92 -8.03 2.32
N ASP A 31 21.43 -6.91 1.78
CA ASP A 31 22.01 -6.86 0.45
C ASP A 31 23.39 -7.54 0.45
N LEU A 32 23.53 -8.57 -0.38
CA LEU A 32 24.75 -9.36 -0.54
C LEU A 32 25.48 -9.06 -1.85
N THR A 33 25.07 -8.02 -2.60
CA THR A 33 25.65 -7.68 -3.91
C THR A 33 27.16 -7.44 -3.82
N ASN A 34 27.63 -6.81 -2.74
CA ASN A 34 29.05 -6.55 -2.48
C ASN A 34 29.69 -7.53 -1.48
N ALA A 35 28.97 -8.58 -1.07
CA ALA A 35 29.47 -9.54 -0.09
C ALA A 35 30.41 -10.59 -0.74
N ARG A 36 31.33 -11.15 0.04
CA ARG A 36 32.27 -12.18 -0.45
C ARG A 36 31.51 -13.49 -0.70
N LYS A 37 31.47 -13.93 -1.95
CA LYS A 37 30.93 -15.24 -2.35
C LYS A 37 31.99 -16.33 -2.26
N LEU A 38 31.62 -17.50 -1.74
CA LEU A 38 32.46 -18.70 -1.64
C LEU A 38 32.17 -19.67 -2.81
N GLU A 39 33.10 -20.59 -3.08
CA GLU A 39 33.01 -21.55 -4.19
C GLU A 39 31.79 -22.47 -4.10
N ASN A 40 31.37 -22.82 -2.88
CA ASN A 40 30.17 -23.60 -2.61
C ASN A 40 28.84 -22.82 -2.80
N GLY A 41 28.91 -21.56 -3.25
CA GLY A 41 27.75 -20.71 -3.50
C GLY A 41 27.24 -19.92 -2.28
N SER A 42 27.80 -20.13 -1.09
CA SER A 42 27.48 -19.35 0.11
C SER A 42 28.12 -17.96 0.10
N TYR A 43 27.64 -17.07 0.96
CA TYR A 43 28.10 -15.68 1.08
C TYR A 43 28.61 -15.41 2.50
N VAL A 44 29.58 -14.52 2.63
CA VAL A 44 30.07 -14.04 3.93
C VAL A 44 29.75 -12.56 4.08
N PHE A 45 28.98 -12.23 5.11
CA PHE A 45 28.56 -10.86 5.46
C PHE A 45 28.90 -10.59 6.93
N GLN A 46 29.71 -9.57 7.23
CA GLN A 46 30.15 -9.24 8.60
C GLN A 46 30.72 -10.46 9.37
N GLY A 47 31.45 -11.35 8.70
CA GLY A 47 31.96 -12.60 9.30
C GLY A 47 30.92 -13.72 9.48
N ILE A 48 29.65 -13.47 9.14
CA ILE A 48 28.56 -14.44 9.20
C ILE A 48 28.49 -15.20 7.86
N LEU A 49 28.51 -16.54 7.94
CA LEU A 49 28.32 -17.41 6.78
C LEU A 49 26.82 -17.57 6.49
N ILE A 50 26.40 -17.12 5.31
CA ILE A 50 25.03 -17.23 4.80
C ILE A 50 24.99 -18.32 3.73
N PRO A 51 24.39 -19.50 4.00
CA PRO A 51 24.31 -20.58 3.04
C PRO A 51 23.51 -20.19 1.80
N ALA A 52 23.82 -20.79 0.65
CA ALA A 52 23.21 -20.45 -0.64
C ALA A 52 21.67 -20.59 -0.62
N GLU A 53 21.13 -21.53 0.15
CA GLU A 53 19.69 -21.72 0.31
C GLU A 53 19.00 -20.51 0.94
N TYR A 54 19.66 -19.75 1.82
CA TYR A 54 19.11 -18.55 2.44
C TYR A 54 19.22 -17.30 1.55
N THR A 55 19.65 -17.45 0.30
CA THR A 55 19.80 -16.34 -0.65
C THR A 55 18.71 -16.35 -1.71
N PHE A 56 18.31 -15.16 -2.16
CA PHE A 56 17.31 -14.97 -3.22
C PHE A 56 17.59 -13.70 -4.02
N LYS A 57 17.05 -13.62 -5.24
CA LYS A 57 17.16 -12.43 -6.09
C LYS A 57 15.95 -11.54 -5.87
N HIS A 58 16.15 -10.24 -5.73
CA HIS A 58 15.04 -9.30 -5.58
C HIS A 58 14.37 -9.01 -6.94
N VAL A 59 13.04 -9.05 -6.96
CA VAL A 59 12.21 -9.12 -8.18
C VAL A 59 12.18 -7.81 -8.97
N GLU A 60 12.45 -6.66 -8.34
CA GLU A 60 12.42 -5.36 -9.04
C GLU A 60 13.62 -5.10 -9.96
N ASN A 61 14.77 -5.78 -9.78
CA ASN A 61 15.96 -5.51 -10.61
C ASN A 61 16.78 -6.74 -11.05
N GLN A 62 16.48 -7.96 -10.58
CA GLN A 62 17.20 -9.23 -10.88
C GLN A 62 18.74 -9.25 -10.65
N THR A 63 19.34 -8.12 -10.30
CA THR A 63 20.78 -7.91 -10.09
C THR A 63 21.16 -7.88 -8.62
N SER A 64 20.25 -7.48 -7.73
CA SER A 64 20.49 -7.48 -6.29
C SER A 64 20.19 -8.85 -5.68
N ILE A 65 21.24 -9.47 -5.14
CA ILE A 65 21.16 -10.72 -4.38
C ILE A 65 21.00 -10.35 -2.92
N ARG A 66 20.00 -10.92 -2.26
CA ARG A 66 19.75 -10.73 -0.84
C ARG A 66 19.84 -12.05 -0.09
N GLY A 67 20.12 -11.98 1.20
CA GLY A 67 20.16 -13.16 2.07
C GLY A 67 19.47 -12.93 3.41
N CYS A 68 18.75 -13.95 3.88
CA CYS A 68 17.97 -13.96 5.13
C CYS A 68 18.87 -14.10 6.36
N VAL A 69 19.73 -13.11 6.61
CA VAL A 69 20.70 -13.16 7.72
C VAL A 69 20.03 -13.27 9.09
N CYS A 70 18.83 -12.71 9.25
CA CYS A 70 18.13 -12.66 10.54
C CYS A 70 17.58 -14.02 11.01
N GLU A 71 17.50 -15.00 10.11
CA GLU A 71 17.15 -16.38 10.46
C GLU A 71 18.34 -17.17 11.02
N ILE A 72 19.55 -16.73 10.70
CA ILE A 72 20.81 -17.35 11.14
C ILE A 72 21.29 -16.71 12.44
N LYS A 73 21.17 -15.38 12.54
CA LYS A 73 21.63 -14.58 13.68
C LYS A 73 20.63 -13.45 13.93
N PRO A 74 20.17 -13.20 15.18
CA PRO A 74 19.25 -12.11 15.47
C PRO A 74 19.77 -10.76 14.93
N CYS A 75 18.88 -9.92 14.41
CA CYS A 75 19.25 -8.66 13.78
C CYS A 75 18.85 -7.46 14.63
N ILE A 76 19.68 -6.42 14.56
CA ILE A 76 19.33 -5.07 15.02
C ILE A 76 19.59 -4.05 13.91
N ASN A 77 18.77 -3.00 13.87
CA ASN A 77 18.86 -1.96 12.86
C ASN A 77 19.66 -0.75 13.36
N LEU A 78 20.50 -0.21 12.50
CA LEU A 78 21.14 1.09 12.68
C LEU A 78 20.33 2.16 11.93
N CYS A 79 20.29 3.41 12.41
CA CYS A 79 19.52 4.46 11.71
C CYS A 79 20.27 5.06 10.52
N SER A 80 21.60 4.96 10.48
CA SER A 80 22.45 5.50 9.42
C SER A 80 22.98 4.37 8.52
N PRO A 81 23.12 4.59 7.20
CA PRO A 81 23.77 3.64 6.30
C PRO A 81 25.28 3.55 6.53
N ALA A 82 25.90 4.60 7.11
CA ALA A 82 27.29 4.58 7.50
C ALA A 82 27.41 4.00 8.90
N VAL A 83 27.80 2.73 8.98
CA VAL A 83 28.57 2.26 10.14
C VAL A 83 29.85 3.05 10.10
N ASP A 84 30.05 3.99 11.03
CA ASP A 84 31.37 4.57 11.22
C ASP A 84 32.27 3.41 11.67
N SER A 85 33.04 2.89 10.71
CA SER A 85 33.45 1.47 10.61
C SER A 85 34.52 1.01 11.61
N GLN A 86 34.62 1.60 12.81
CA GLN A 86 35.78 1.38 13.68
C GLN A 86 35.49 1.25 15.18
N GLY A 87 34.23 1.33 15.63
CA GLY A 87 33.89 1.08 17.03
C GLY A 87 33.25 -0.28 17.22
N SER A 88 33.98 -1.27 17.76
CA SER A 88 33.32 -2.45 18.33
C SER A 88 32.58 -2.02 19.58
N LEU A 89 31.25 -2.16 19.57
CA LEU A 89 30.39 -1.61 20.61
C LEU A 89 29.93 -2.70 21.56
N SER A 90 30.27 -2.56 22.85
CA SER A 90 29.70 -3.39 23.90
C SER A 90 28.47 -2.73 24.51
N TRP A 91 27.39 -3.49 24.67
CA TRP A 91 26.17 -3.03 25.32
C TRP A 91 25.56 -4.11 26.21
N ASP A 92 24.74 -3.69 27.16
CA ASP A 92 24.02 -4.56 28.08
C ASP A 92 22.81 -5.18 27.39
N VAL A 93 22.83 -6.50 27.25
CA VAL A 93 21.77 -7.29 26.60
C VAL A 93 21.10 -8.17 27.65
N LYS A 94 19.78 -8.12 27.70
CA LYS A 94 18.95 -8.96 28.56
C LYS A 94 18.68 -10.30 27.88
N MET A 95 19.26 -11.35 28.44
CA MET A 95 19.15 -12.72 27.98
C MET A 95 17.79 -13.32 28.37
N LYS A 96 17.38 -14.41 27.70
CA LYS A 96 16.10 -15.08 27.99
C LYS A 96 15.97 -15.62 29.42
N ASP A 97 17.08 -15.92 30.07
CA ASP A 97 17.15 -16.36 31.48
C ASP A 97 16.96 -15.19 32.48
N GLY A 98 16.87 -13.95 31.98
CA GLY A 98 16.73 -12.73 32.76
C GLY A 98 18.05 -12.08 33.14
N ASN A 99 19.19 -12.71 32.85
CA ASN A 99 20.51 -12.16 33.12
C ASN A 99 20.84 -11.03 32.13
N VAL A 100 21.52 -9.99 32.63
CA VAL A 100 22.04 -8.91 31.79
C VAL A 100 23.53 -9.14 31.55
N VAL A 101 23.92 -9.23 30.29
CA VAL A 101 25.32 -9.46 29.89
C VAL A 101 25.83 -8.31 29.03
N ASN A 102 27.00 -7.78 29.38
CA ASN A 102 27.70 -6.80 28.56
C ASN A 102 28.56 -7.53 27.51
N LYS A 103 28.23 -7.39 26.23
CA LYS A 103 28.95 -8.03 25.12
C LYS A 103 29.01 -7.14 23.90
N HIS A 104 29.98 -7.41 23.03
CA HIS A 104 30.06 -6.80 21.71
C HIS A 104 28.80 -7.15 20.90
N LEU A 105 28.13 -6.12 20.37
CA LEU A 105 26.90 -6.29 19.62
C LEU A 105 27.13 -7.06 18.31
N GLU A 106 28.31 -6.94 17.70
CA GLU A 106 28.68 -7.69 16.49
C GLU A 106 28.75 -9.20 16.75
N ASP A 107 29.03 -9.62 17.99
CA ASP A 107 29.11 -11.03 18.36
C ASP A 107 27.71 -11.64 18.54
N LEU A 108 26.75 -10.87 19.03
CA LEU A 108 25.39 -11.33 19.32
C LEU A 108 24.42 -11.10 18.16
N PHE A 109 24.56 -10.00 17.43
CA PHE A 109 23.61 -9.57 16.40
C PHE A 109 24.26 -9.39 15.03
N ALA A 110 23.45 -9.53 13.97
CA ALA A 110 23.77 -9.01 12.65
C ALA A 110 23.35 -7.54 12.57
N LEU A 111 24.27 -6.65 12.19
CA LEU A 111 24.02 -5.22 12.16
C LEU A 111 23.51 -4.81 10.77
N GLN A 112 22.23 -4.42 10.70
CA GLN A 112 21.61 -4.00 9.45
C GLN A 112 21.72 -2.46 9.28
N PRO A 113 22.25 -1.96 8.14
CA PRO A 113 22.32 -0.52 7.88
C PRO A 113 20.93 0.08 7.67
N GLY A 114 20.76 1.35 8.07
CA GLY A 114 19.46 2.03 8.14
C GLY A 114 18.76 2.28 6.81
N SER A 115 19.39 1.96 5.67
CA SER A 115 18.79 2.05 4.35
C SER A 115 17.52 1.20 4.18
N ASN A 116 17.28 0.24 5.07
CA ASN A 116 16.09 -0.61 5.04
C ASN A 116 14.88 -0.02 5.80
N MET A 117 15.06 1.03 6.61
CA MET A 117 14.00 1.55 7.47
C MET A 117 13.33 2.80 6.88
N GLN A 118 12.04 2.72 6.56
CA GLN A 118 11.22 3.86 6.14
C GLN A 118 10.40 4.38 7.32
N CYS A 119 10.89 5.44 7.98
CA CYS A 119 10.20 6.12 9.08
C CYS A 119 9.76 7.52 8.65
N ASP A 120 8.59 7.97 9.09
CA ASP A 120 8.16 9.36 8.86
C ASP A 120 8.88 10.32 9.81
N TRP A 121 9.05 9.90 11.07
CA TRP A 121 9.84 10.61 12.07
C TRP A 121 10.38 9.64 13.12
N TYR A 122 11.35 10.11 13.90
CA TYR A 122 12.00 9.35 14.96
C TYR A 122 11.72 10.00 16.31
N TYR A 123 11.41 9.19 17.31
CA TYR A 123 11.42 9.60 18.71
C TYR A 123 12.70 9.09 19.37
N ASP A 124 13.47 10.00 19.93
CA ASP A 124 14.73 9.67 20.60
C ASP A 124 14.45 9.30 22.06
N PHE A 125 14.83 8.10 22.47
CA PHE A 125 14.70 7.71 23.87
C PHE A 125 15.76 8.44 24.70
N ASP A 126 15.31 9.17 25.72
CA ASP A 126 16.16 9.93 26.65
C ASP A 126 16.03 9.41 28.10
N PRO A 127 16.63 8.24 28.41
CA PRO A 127 16.54 7.63 29.73
C PRO A 127 17.23 8.46 30.84
N ALA A 128 18.11 9.41 30.47
CA ALA A 128 18.80 10.26 31.44
C ALA A 128 17.85 11.27 32.09
N ASN A 129 16.90 11.80 31.31
CA ASN A 129 15.94 12.80 31.78
C ASN A 129 14.55 12.22 32.04
N LYS A 130 14.18 11.12 31.40
CA LYS A 130 12.84 10.51 31.50
C LYS A 130 12.94 9.02 31.80
N SER A 131 12.46 8.61 32.98
CA SER A 131 12.42 7.19 33.36
C SER A 131 11.52 6.36 32.43
N GLU A 132 10.48 6.95 31.84
CA GLU A 132 9.60 6.30 30.85
C GLU A 132 10.32 5.93 29.55
N ASP A 133 11.41 6.63 29.23
CA ASP A 133 12.23 6.35 28.05
C ASP A 133 13.31 5.30 28.32
N MET A 134 13.35 4.70 29.51
CA MET A 134 14.27 3.61 29.81
C MET A 134 13.94 2.37 28.96
N TRP A 135 14.96 1.85 28.29
CA TRP A 135 14.84 0.73 27.36
C TRP A 135 15.85 -0.39 27.66
N GLU A 136 15.48 -1.61 27.34
CA GLU A 136 16.30 -2.82 27.49
C GLU A 136 16.36 -3.56 26.14
N LEU A 137 17.58 -3.88 25.67
CA LEU A 137 17.76 -4.69 24.46
C LEU A 137 17.67 -6.18 24.83
N LEU A 138 16.78 -6.91 24.16
CA LEU A 138 16.57 -8.33 24.38
C LEU A 138 17.44 -9.18 23.43
N GLU A 139 17.78 -10.40 23.85
CA GLU A 139 18.57 -11.38 23.07
C GLU A 139 18.01 -11.68 21.67
N ASN A 140 16.70 -11.54 21.46
CA ASN A 140 16.06 -11.75 20.16
C ASN A 140 16.10 -10.53 19.23
N GLY A 141 16.69 -9.40 19.67
CA GLY A 141 16.72 -8.16 18.91
C GLY A 141 15.41 -7.37 18.97
N SER A 142 14.60 -7.58 20.02
CA SER A 142 13.49 -6.69 20.37
C SER A 142 13.94 -5.68 21.43
N LEU A 143 13.28 -4.52 21.48
CA LEU A 143 13.55 -3.47 22.47
C LEU A 143 12.37 -3.37 23.44
N ALA A 144 12.58 -3.63 24.72
CA ALA A 144 11.56 -3.47 25.76
C ALA A 144 11.65 -2.08 26.38
N VAL A 145 10.52 -1.41 26.59
CA VAL A 145 10.45 -0.10 27.26
C VAL A 145 9.60 -0.26 28.55
N PRO A 146 10.16 -0.83 29.63
CA PRO A 146 9.39 -1.33 30.76
C PRO A 146 8.62 -0.25 31.52
N HIS A 147 9.16 0.97 31.58
CA HIS A 147 8.60 2.06 32.37
C HIS A 147 7.53 2.89 31.63
N ALA A 148 7.43 2.74 30.31
CA ALA A 148 6.36 3.35 29.53
C ALA A 148 5.01 2.68 29.82
N LYS A 149 3.90 3.40 29.61
CA LYS A 149 2.54 2.90 29.82
C LYS A 149 1.72 2.96 28.52
N PRO A 150 1.27 1.81 27.98
CA PRO A 150 1.60 0.44 28.40
C PRO A 150 3.07 0.13 28.15
N SER A 151 3.66 -0.83 28.87
CA SER A 151 5.05 -1.27 28.70
C SER A 151 5.20 -2.01 27.36
N PRO A 152 5.64 -1.33 26.29
CA PRO A 152 5.67 -1.89 24.94
C PRO A 152 6.96 -2.67 24.72
N ILE A 153 6.88 -3.69 23.85
CA ILE A 153 8.03 -4.37 23.28
C ILE A 153 8.06 -4.04 21.80
N LEU A 154 9.05 -3.26 21.38
CA LEU A 154 9.21 -2.82 20.01
C LEU A 154 9.95 -3.89 19.21
N PRO A 155 9.39 -4.39 18.11
CA PRO A 155 10.11 -5.26 17.20
C PRO A 155 11.14 -4.46 16.41
N LYS A 156 12.13 -5.13 15.82
CA LYS A 156 13.24 -4.52 15.07
C LYS A 156 12.81 -3.55 13.96
N GLN A 157 11.61 -3.69 13.38
CA GLN A 157 11.10 -2.78 12.35
C GLN A 157 10.60 -1.43 12.89
N MET A 158 10.49 -1.30 14.22
CA MET A 158 9.97 -0.13 14.91
C MET A 158 11.05 0.64 15.67
N TYR A 159 12.32 0.24 15.62
CA TYR A 159 13.38 1.01 16.25
C TYR A 159 14.69 0.85 15.51
N CYS A 160 15.58 1.84 15.63
CA CYS A 160 16.96 1.71 15.20
C CYS A 160 17.90 2.36 16.21
N PHE A 161 19.18 2.05 16.08
CA PHE A 161 20.22 2.60 16.94
C PHE A 161 21.08 3.63 16.20
N VAL A 162 21.45 4.68 16.92
CA VAL A 162 22.53 5.60 16.54
C VAL A 162 23.67 5.40 17.52
N PHE A 163 24.86 5.17 16.97
CA PHE A 163 26.08 5.06 17.75
C PHE A 163 26.86 6.38 17.69
N HIS A 164 27.19 6.94 18.85
CA HIS A 164 28.06 8.10 18.96
C HIS A 164 29.46 7.65 19.40
N VAL A 165 30.36 7.49 18.41
CA VAL A 165 31.74 7.02 18.61
C VAL A 165 32.49 7.84 19.66
N ASN A 166 32.31 9.17 19.65
CA ASN A 166 33.02 10.09 20.56
C ASN A 166 32.73 9.83 22.04
N ASN A 167 31.53 9.37 22.37
CA ASN A 167 31.07 9.21 23.75
C ASN A 167 30.83 7.74 24.13
N GLY A 168 30.98 6.81 23.18
CA GLY A 168 30.68 5.39 23.37
C GLY A 168 29.21 5.11 23.67
N THR A 169 28.30 6.04 23.35
CA THR A 169 26.88 5.94 23.71
C THR A 169 26.06 5.33 22.58
N LEU A 170 25.16 4.41 22.96
CA LEU A 170 24.13 3.86 22.08
C LEU A 170 22.81 4.56 22.37
N ILE A 171 22.22 5.16 21.34
CA ILE A 171 20.91 5.82 21.44
C ILE A 171 19.90 5.01 20.65
N ALA A 172 18.87 4.52 21.34
CA ALA A 172 17.71 3.93 20.70
C ALA A 172 16.79 5.04 20.18
N LYS A 173 16.32 4.88 18.94
CA LYS A 173 15.31 5.74 18.33
C LYS A 173 14.11 4.88 17.95
N ASN A 174 12.94 5.24 18.45
CA ASN A 174 11.67 4.65 18.03
C ASN A 174 11.31 5.21 16.64
N CYS A 175 11.17 4.32 15.67
CA CYS A 175 10.72 4.61 14.32
C CYS A 175 9.20 4.75 14.35
N ILE A 176 8.73 6.00 14.30
CA ILE A 176 7.30 6.24 14.23
C ILE A 176 6.94 6.41 12.78
N ARG A 177 6.49 5.30 12.22
CA ARG A 177 5.72 5.32 10.97
C ARG A 177 4.36 5.90 11.35
N LYS A 178 3.87 6.87 10.58
CA LYS A 178 2.43 7.06 10.52
C LYS A 178 1.90 5.72 10.08
N ILE A 179 1.28 5.02 11.00
CA ILE A 179 0.35 3.95 10.67
C ILE A 179 -0.63 4.64 9.73
N ARG A 180 -0.45 4.48 8.42
CA ARG A 180 -1.51 4.80 7.47
C ARG A 180 -2.53 3.70 7.74
N PRO A 181 -3.62 3.98 8.49
CA PRO A 181 -4.32 2.96 9.28
C PRO A 181 -5.08 1.91 8.47
N TYR A 182 -4.88 1.88 7.16
CA TYR A 182 -5.48 0.94 6.28
C TYR A 182 -4.56 0.81 5.05
N ASP A 183 -3.72 -0.21 5.02
CA ASP A 183 -3.73 -1.04 3.82
C ASP A 183 -5.13 -1.65 3.77
N PHE A 184 -6.11 -0.87 3.29
CA PHE A 184 -7.45 -1.37 3.06
C PHE A 184 -7.27 -2.55 2.11
N PRO A 185 -7.86 -3.72 2.41
CA PRO A 185 -7.63 -4.86 1.55
C PRO A 185 -8.06 -4.44 0.14
N GLN A 186 -7.12 -4.54 -0.81
CA GLN A 186 -7.22 -3.84 -2.12
C GLN A 186 -8.51 -4.19 -2.85
N ASN A 187 -9.03 -5.39 -2.62
CA ASN A 187 -10.34 -5.83 -3.07
C ASN A 187 -11.47 -4.87 -2.63
N TYR A 188 -11.57 -4.44 -1.37
CA TYR A 188 -12.63 -3.51 -0.94
C TYR A 188 -12.55 -2.17 -1.67
N THR A 189 -11.34 -1.65 -1.90
CA THR A 189 -11.15 -0.42 -2.66
C THR A 189 -11.53 -0.57 -4.13
N GLN A 190 -11.19 -1.70 -4.75
CA GLN A 190 -11.60 -2.02 -6.13
C GLN A 190 -13.12 -2.16 -6.26
N ILE A 191 -13.77 -2.79 -5.28
CA ILE A 191 -15.23 -2.94 -5.21
C ILE A 191 -15.89 -1.56 -5.09
N GLY A 192 -15.40 -0.73 -4.18
CA GLY A 192 -15.88 0.64 -4.00
C GLY A 192 -15.73 1.47 -5.28
N TYR A 193 -14.56 1.40 -5.93
CA TYR A 193 -14.30 2.09 -7.19
C TYR A 193 -15.28 1.66 -8.29
N PHE A 194 -15.48 0.35 -8.45
CA PHE A 194 -16.45 -0.19 -9.41
C PHE A 194 -17.87 0.29 -9.13
N ALA A 195 -18.29 0.28 -7.86
CA ALA A 195 -19.61 0.74 -7.46
C ALA A 195 -19.84 2.23 -7.77
N VAL A 196 -18.85 3.09 -7.49
CA VAL A 196 -18.92 4.52 -7.81
C VAL A 196 -19.02 4.74 -9.33
N MET A 197 -18.15 4.12 -10.12
CA MET A 197 -18.20 4.25 -11.59
C MET A 197 -19.52 3.74 -12.16
N ALA A 198 -20.02 2.60 -11.67
CA ALA A 198 -21.32 2.07 -12.06
C ALA A 198 -22.47 3.01 -11.69
N ALA A 199 -22.43 3.66 -10.52
CA ALA A 199 -23.46 4.61 -10.09
C ALA A 199 -23.54 5.82 -11.04
N PHE A 200 -22.42 6.43 -11.41
CA PHE A 200 -22.41 7.54 -12.36
C PHE A 200 -22.91 7.14 -13.75
N LEU A 201 -22.52 5.95 -14.24
CA LEU A 201 -23.01 5.40 -15.51
C LEU A 201 -24.51 5.11 -15.47
N TRP A 202 -25.05 4.61 -14.34
CA TRP A 202 -26.49 4.45 -14.14
C TRP A 202 -27.22 5.78 -14.16
N LEU A 203 -26.68 6.83 -13.53
CA LEU A 203 -27.24 8.18 -13.59
C LEU A 203 -27.29 8.70 -15.03
N SER A 204 -26.29 8.41 -15.85
CA SER A 204 -26.29 8.73 -17.29
C SER A 204 -27.34 7.98 -18.09
N VAL A 205 -27.53 6.69 -17.82
CA VAL A 205 -28.59 5.91 -18.47
C VAL A 205 -29.98 6.41 -18.07
N ILE A 206 -30.19 6.70 -16.78
CA ILE A 206 -31.48 7.18 -16.27
C ILE A 206 -31.81 8.56 -16.85
N SER A 207 -30.85 9.49 -16.87
CA SER A 207 -31.06 10.81 -17.47
C SER A 207 -31.41 10.73 -18.95
N TYR A 208 -30.75 9.84 -19.71
CA TYR A 208 -31.07 9.58 -21.11
C TYR A 208 -32.46 8.96 -21.30
N ILE A 209 -32.84 7.98 -20.47
CA ILE A 209 -34.17 7.35 -20.54
C ILE A 209 -35.26 8.37 -20.22
N LEU A 210 -35.06 9.21 -19.19
CA LEU A 210 -36.00 10.26 -18.83
C LEU A 210 -36.17 11.27 -19.96
N TRP A 211 -35.07 11.79 -20.50
CA TRP A 211 -35.10 12.70 -21.64
C TRP A 211 -35.90 12.11 -22.80
N LYS A 212 -35.58 10.88 -23.21
CA LYS A 212 -36.24 10.21 -24.34
C LYS A 212 -37.73 9.94 -24.09
N THR A 213 -38.09 9.55 -22.86
CA THR A 213 -39.48 9.25 -22.49
C THR A 213 -40.35 10.50 -22.48
N LEU A 214 -39.78 11.64 -22.06
CA LEU A 214 -40.51 12.90 -21.94
C LEU A 214 -40.57 13.68 -23.26
N THR A 215 -39.60 13.49 -24.16
CA THR A 215 -39.55 14.16 -25.46
C THR A 215 -40.19 13.39 -26.60
N SER A 216 -40.32 12.06 -26.49
CA SER A 216 -40.90 11.20 -27.54
C SER A 216 -42.21 10.56 -27.08
N LYS A 217 -43.28 10.68 -27.89
CA LYS A 217 -44.61 10.05 -27.66
C LYS A 217 -44.63 8.52 -27.88
N GLY A 218 -43.52 7.83 -27.65
CA GLY A 218 -43.38 6.39 -27.85
C GLY A 218 -42.64 5.75 -26.68
N SER A 219 -43.37 5.06 -25.81
CA SER A 219 -42.83 4.36 -24.64
C SER A 219 -41.97 3.14 -25.02
N HIS A 220 -41.27 2.56 -24.04
CA HIS A 220 -40.86 1.13 -23.91
C HIS A 220 -39.43 0.91 -23.38
N CYS A 221 -38.95 1.66 -22.38
CA CYS A 221 -37.78 1.21 -21.60
C CYS A 221 -38.08 0.88 -20.13
N LEU A 222 -39.07 1.54 -19.51
CA LEU A 222 -39.46 1.25 -18.12
C LEU A 222 -40.18 -0.11 -17.96
N LEU A 223 -40.76 -0.68 -19.03
CA LEU A 223 -41.65 -1.85 -18.96
C LEU A 223 -41.31 -3.02 -19.91
N ALA A 224 -40.34 -2.88 -20.82
CA ALA A 224 -40.02 -3.93 -21.79
C ALA A 224 -38.71 -4.67 -21.45
N GLU A 225 -38.85 -5.94 -21.09
CA GLU A 225 -37.82 -6.86 -20.60
C GLU A 225 -36.63 -7.05 -21.57
N THR A 226 -36.82 -6.79 -22.86
CA THR A 226 -35.83 -7.03 -23.93
C THR A 226 -35.02 -5.78 -24.31
N GLY A 227 -35.55 -4.56 -24.11
CA GLY A 227 -34.87 -3.29 -24.45
C GLY A 227 -33.75 -2.90 -23.48
N CYS A 228 -33.84 -3.34 -22.22
CA CYS A 228 -32.91 -2.97 -21.15
C CYS A 228 -31.56 -3.71 -21.18
N LYS A 229 -31.40 -4.75 -22.01
CA LYS A 229 -30.15 -5.53 -22.04
C LYS A 229 -28.94 -4.71 -22.52
N LYS A 230 -29.14 -3.77 -23.45
CA LYS A 230 -28.09 -2.90 -23.99
C LYS A 230 -27.54 -1.94 -22.93
N TYR A 231 -28.41 -1.31 -22.14
CA TYR A 231 -28.00 -0.40 -21.05
C TYR A 231 -27.28 -1.15 -19.93
N LYS A 232 -27.76 -2.35 -19.57
CA LYS A 232 -27.06 -3.21 -18.60
C LYS A 232 -25.65 -3.57 -19.08
N LEU A 233 -25.49 -3.97 -20.34
CA LEU A 233 -24.17 -4.26 -20.92
C LEU A 233 -23.27 -3.01 -20.93
N TYR A 234 -23.83 -1.86 -21.31
CA TYR A 234 -23.11 -0.59 -21.32
C TYR A 234 -22.59 -0.20 -19.93
N VAL A 235 -23.45 -0.17 -18.91
CA VAL A 235 -23.07 0.27 -17.55
C VAL A 235 -22.05 -0.67 -16.93
N TRP A 236 -22.38 -1.96 -16.85
CA TRP A 236 -21.51 -2.92 -16.18
C TRP A 236 -20.22 -3.16 -16.96
N GLY A 237 -20.29 -3.24 -18.29
CA GLY A 237 -19.11 -3.42 -19.15
C GLY A 237 -18.14 -2.25 -19.04
N THR A 238 -18.64 -1.00 -19.17
CA THR A 238 -17.78 0.19 -19.08
C THR A 238 -17.17 0.35 -17.70
N ALA A 239 -17.94 0.12 -16.62
CA ALA A 239 -17.41 0.16 -15.25
C ALA A 239 -16.31 -0.88 -15.03
N THR A 240 -16.46 -2.10 -15.57
CA THR A 240 -15.42 -3.13 -15.53
C THR A 240 -14.18 -2.72 -16.31
N VAL A 241 -14.32 -2.16 -17.52
CA VAL A 241 -13.17 -1.68 -18.30
C VAL A 241 -12.41 -0.58 -17.54
N LEU A 242 -13.11 0.40 -16.98
CA LEU A 242 -12.49 1.46 -16.18
C LEU A 242 -11.75 0.91 -14.95
N LEU A 243 -12.28 -0.12 -14.29
CA LEU A 243 -11.59 -0.78 -13.19
C LEU A 243 -10.33 -1.52 -13.67
N VAL A 244 -10.46 -2.34 -14.71
CA VAL A 244 -9.35 -3.16 -15.24
C VAL A 244 -8.20 -2.27 -15.69
N VAL A 245 -8.47 -1.18 -16.41
CA VAL A 245 -7.44 -0.22 -16.83
C VAL A 245 -6.71 0.38 -15.62
N SER A 246 -7.44 0.78 -14.58
CA SER A 246 -6.86 1.35 -13.37
C SER A 246 -6.05 0.33 -12.56
N VAL A 247 -6.48 -0.93 -12.50
CA VAL A 247 -5.73 -2.02 -11.84
C VAL A 247 -4.47 -2.40 -12.63
N LEU A 248 -4.56 -2.47 -13.96
CA LEU A 248 -3.39 -2.69 -14.80
C LEU A 248 -2.38 -1.54 -14.64
N ALA A 249 -2.86 -0.30 -14.58
CA ALA A 249 -1.99 0.85 -14.31
C ALA A 249 -1.29 0.73 -12.96
N ASP A 250 -1.97 0.23 -11.92
CA ASP A 250 -1.36 0.04 -10.59
C ASP A 250 -0.25 -1.02 -10.57
N ASN A 251 -0.38 -2.07 -11.36
CA ASN A 251 0.60 -3.16 -11.42
C ASN A 251 1.77 -2.89 -12.37
N PHE A 252 1.51 -2.25 -13.52
CA PHE A 252 2.49 -2.14 -14.61
C PHE A 252 3.16 -0.76 -14.72
N VAL A 253 2.62 0.28 -14.07
CA VAL A 253 3.23 1.62 -14.14
C VAL A 253 4.29 1.76 -13.06
N SER A 254 5.56 1.79 -13.49
CA SER A 254 6.74 1.91 -12.63
C SER A 254 6.95 3.32 -12.06
N LYS A 255 6.40 4.37 -12.70
CA LYS A 255 6.55 5.75 -12.22
C LYS A 255 5.53 6.08 -11.13
N SER A 256 6.01 6.36 -9.92
CA SER A 256 5.22 6.73 -8.74
C SER A 256 4.13 7.78 -9.03
N LYS A 257 4.41 8.82 -9.84
CA LYS A 257 3.46 9.90 -10.18
C LYS A 257 2.21 9.44 -10.96
N TRP A 258 2.31 8.35 -11.71
CA TRP A 258 1.26 7.84 -12.60
C TRP A 258 0.59 6.59 -12.05
N LYS A 259 1.02 6.14 -10.85
CA LYS A 259 0.54 4.93 -10.20
C LYS A 259 -0.70 5.26 -9.34
N PRO A 260 -1.85 4.61 -9.59
CA PRO A 260 -3.09 4.79 -8.83
C PRO A 260 -2.98 4.52 -7.32
N ASN A 261 -2.10 3.59 -6.94
CA ASN A 261 -1.86 3.18 -5.55
C ASN A 261 -3.17 2.77 -4.85
N PHE A 262 -3.86 1.76 -5.39
CA PHE A 262 -5.12 1.28 -4.82
C PHE A 262 -4.92 0.81 -3.37
N GLY A 263 -5.58 1.47 -2.42
CA GLY A 263 -5.57 1.04 -1.02
C GLY A 263 -4.26 1.30 -0.28
N ALA A 264 -3.26 1.92 -0.92
CA ALA A 264 -1.90 2.02 -0.35
C ALA A 264 -1.75 3.15 0.68
N TYR A 265 -2.55 4.21 0.56
CA TYR A 265 -2.47 5.40 1.41
C TYR A 265 -3.78 5.70 2.15
N SER A 266 -4.90 5.28 1.58
CA SER A 266 -6.26 5.40 2.11
C SER A 266 -7.08 4.21 1.62
N GLY A 267 -8.31 4.02 2.11
CA GLY A 267 -9.27 3.06 1.56
C GLY A 267 -9.71 3.27 0.12
N TRP A 268 -9.02 4.16 -0.59
CA TRP A 268 -9.36 4.69 -1.90
C TRP A 268 -8.13 4.75 -2.82
N ILE A 269 -8.34 5.23 -4.05
CA ILE A 269 -7.25 5.61 -4.96
C ILE A 269 -6.53 6.85 -4.39
N ALA A 270 -5.22 6.98 -4.61
CA ALA A 270 -4.42 8.11 -4.10
C ALA A 270 -4.83 9.45 -4.74
N THR A 271 -5.71 10.21 -4.06
CA THR A 271 -6.32 11.46 -4.57
C THR A 271 -5.38 12.66 -4.61
N ASP A 272 -4.24 12.59 -3.93
CA ASP A 272 -3.18 13.60 -3.88
C ASP A 272 -2.26 13.57 -5.11
N SER A 273 -2.37 12.53 -5.94
CA SER A 273 -1.52 12.31 -7.10
C SER A 273 -2.21 12.62 -8.43
N VAL A 274 -1.43 12.95 -9.46
CA VAL A 274 -1.92 13.19 -10.84
C VAL A 274 -2.62 11.95 -11.40
N SER A 275 -2.31 10.76 -10.88
CA SER A 275 -2.98 9.51 -11.27
C SER A 275 -4.50 9.55 -11.02
N ALA A 276 -4.96 10.12 -9.90
CA ALA A 276 -6.38 10.23 -9.59
C ALA A 276 -7.11 11.14 -10.59
N LEU A 277 -6.44 12.15 -11.13
CA LEU A 277 -7.03 13.01 -12.16
C LEU A 277 -7.37 12.21 -13.43
N ILE A 278 -6.52 11.26 -13.80
CA ILE A 278 -6.64 10.51 -15.06
C ILE A 278 -7.61 9.34 -14.90
N TYR A 279 -7.46 8.56 -13.83
CA TYR A 279 -8.20 7.31 -13.67
C TYR A 279 -9.52 7.48 -12.92
N TYR A 280 -9.67 8.52 -12.10
CA TYR A 280 -10.86 8.72 -11.26
C TYR A 280 -11.64 9.98 -11.65
N TYR A 281 -11.06 11.16 -11.45
CA TYR A 281 -11.76 12.42 -11.68
C TYR A 281 -12.08 12.65 -13.16
N GLY A 282 -11.19 12.31 -14.09
CA GLY A 282 -11.41 12.49 -15.53
C GLY A 282 -12.67 11.77 -16.05
N PRO A 283 -12.77 10.43 -15.89
CA PRO A 283 -13.96 9.68 -16.27
C PRO A 283 -15.23 10.19 -15.58
N MET A 284 -15.15 10.51 -14.28
CA MET A 284 -16.29 11.04 -13.54
C MET A 284 -16.75 12.41 -14.05
N SER A 285 -15.82 13.33 -14.28
CA SER A 285 -16.12 14.68 -14.81
C SER A 285 -16.81 14.60 -16.16
N LEU A 286 -16.36 13.70 -17.05
CA LEU A 286 -16.99 13.48 -18.35
C LEU A 286 -18.43 12.97 -18.21
N LEU A 287 -18.67 12.01 -17.31
CA LEU A 287 -20.02 11.48 -17.04
C LEU A 287 -20.94 12.54 -16.42
N ILE A 288 -20.43 13.33 -15.47
CA ILE A 288 -21.17 14.42 -14.83
C ILE A 288 -21.55 15.48 -15.88
N PHE A 289 -20.62 15.87 -16.74
CA PHE A 289 -20.90 16.82 -17.81
C PHE A 289 -22.02 16.33 -18.72
N GLY A 290 -21.95 15.08 -19.18
CA GLY A 290 -23.01 14.46 -19.98
C GLY A 290 -24.36 14.44 -19.26
N ASN A 291 -24.38 14.13 -17.96
CA ASN A 291 -25.60 14.12 -17.16
C ASN A 291 -26.25 15.50 -17.06
N ILE A 292 -25.45 16.54 -16.83
CA ILE A 292 -25.92 17.92 -16.75
C ILE A 292 -26.52 18.34 -18.10
N THR A 293 -25.84 18.07 -19.21
CA THR A 293 -26.36 18.41 -20.55
C THR A 293 -27.72 17.77 -20.81
N MET A 294 -27.86 16.47 -20.51
CA MET A 294 -29.12 15.75 -20.72
C MET A 294 -30.25 16.27 -19.83
N PHE A 295 -29.94 16.64 -18.59
CA PHE A 295 -30.91 17.22 -17.67
C PHE A 295 -31.40 18.59 -18.15
N VAL A 296 -30.48 19.46 -18.60
CA VAL A 296 -30.81 20.77 -19.17
C VAL A 296 -31.69 20.62 -20.41
N LEU A 297 -31.34 19.71 -21.33
CA LEU A 297 -32.16 19.44 -22.52
C LEU A 297 -33.57 18.97 -22.16
N THR A 298 -33.68 18.08 -21.17
CA THR A 298 -34.98 17.60 -20.67
C THR A 298 -35.82 18.74 -20.10
N ALA A 299 -35.23 19.61 -19.27
CA ALA A 299 -35.94 20.74 -18.68
C ALA A 299 -36.43 21.74 -19.76
N VAL A 300 -35.58 22.04 -20.75
CA VAL A 300 -35.94 22.94 -21.86
C VAL A 300 -37.11 22.38 -22.68
N ASP A 301 -37.10 21.09 -23.01
CA ASP A 301 -38.18 20.49 -23.80
C ASP A 301 -39.48 20.35 -23.02
N LEU A 302 -39.41 20.10 -21.71
CA LEU A 302 -40.57 20.12 -20.82
C LEU A 302 -41.22 21.51 -20.75
N ILE A 303 -40.42 22.57 -20.60
CA ILE A 303 -40.93 23.95 -20.56
C ILE A 303 -41.62 24.28 -21.89
N LYS A 304 -41.01 23.94 -23.03
CA LYS A 304 -41.61 24.18 -24.36
C LYS A 304 -42.93 23.43 -24.55
N THR A 305 -42.98 22.15 -24.18
CA THR A 305 -44.20 21.33 -24.32
C THR A 305 -45.30 21.77 -23.35
N GLY A 306 -44.96 22.12 -22.10
CA GLY A 306 -45.89 22.68 -21.13
C GLY A 306 -46.53 24.00 -21.61
N ILE A 307 -45.72 24.92 -22.15
CA ILE A 307 -46.22 26.16 -22.76
C ILE A 307 -47.13 25.88 -23.95
N THR A 308 -46.79 24.89 -24.79
CA THR A 308 -47.59 24.54 -25.98
C THR A 308 -48.96 23.94 -25.61
N ILE A 309 -49.05 23.17 -24.53
CA ILE A 309 -50.33 22.61 -24.04
C ILE A 309 -51.23 23.73 -23.51
N GLN A 310 -50.68 24.68 -22.76
CA GLN A 310 -51.43 25.82 -22.23
C GLN A 310 -51.97 26.74 -23.34
N ILE A 311 -51.22 26.96 -24.42
CA ILE A 311 -51.66 27.74 -25.58
C ILE A 311 -52.78 27.05 -26.38
N LYS A 312 -52.84 25.72 -26.38
CA LYS A 312 -53.88 24.95 -27.07
C LYS A 312 -55.21 24.82 -26.30
N SER A 313 -55.21 25.14 -25.01
CA SER A 313 -56.40 25.07 -24.13
C SER A 313 -57.14 26.40 -23.93
N VAL A 314 -56.67 27.47 -24.59
CA VAL A 314 -57.31 28.80 -24.65
C VAL A 314 -57.83 29.01 -26.06
#